data_AF-A0A818T5I1-F1
#
_entry.id   AF-A0A818T5I1-F1
#
_cell.length_a   1.000
_cell.length_b   1.000
_cell.length_c   1.000
_cell.angle_alpha   90.00
_cell.angle_beta   90.00
_cell.angle_gamma   90.00
#
_symmetry.space_group_name_H-M   'P 1'
#
loop_
_entity.id
_entity.type
_entity.pdbx_description
1 polymer ?
#
loop_
_entity_poly.entity_id
_entity_poly.type
_entity_poly.pdbx_seq_one_letter_code
_entity_poly.pdbx_strand_id
1 'polypeptide(L)'
;MATSHSDNWNELHCQQGSCKIILKPGDLLDEKDVNVLVIPTPAGGMNPDNFQLFKSIYSNADENCKREIKKVCFNLTQSEPQPFSLYGLRYIFVAPPYVGNRDKAPKYLKETYTSCLKLAVKSNFRTIAFPTIGCGVIGFP
;
A
#
# COMPACT_ATOMS: atom_id res chain seq x y z
N MET A 1 -10.77 -2.01 -30.08
CA MET A 1 -11.76 -0.98 -29.73
C MET A 1 -12.14 -1.18 -28.27
N ALA A 2 -11.70 -0.27 -27.39
CA ALA A 2 -12.11 -0.30 -26.00
C ALA A 2 -13.45 0.42 -25.88
N THR A 3 -14.52 -0.32 -25.61
CA THR A 3 -15.83 0.26 -25.31
C THR A 3 -15.88 0.56 -23.82
N SER A 4 -15.67 1.82 -23.44
CA SER A 4 -16.04 2.33 -22.12
C SER A 4 -17.52 2.72 -22.16
N HIS A 5 -18.38 1.97 -21.47
CA HIS A 5 -19.71 2.41 -21.09
C HIS A 5 -19.82 2.28 -19.58
N SER A 6 -19.46 3.36 -18.88
CA SER A 6 -19.98 3.66 -17.56
C SER A 6 -19.93 5.17 -17.38
N ASP A 7 -21.10 5.81 -17.39
CA ASP A 7 -21.31 7.24 -17.13
C ASP A 7 -21.09 7.62 -15.65
N ASN A 8 -20.18 6.93 -14.96
CA ASN A 8 -19.79 7.21 -13.60
C ASN A 8 -18.34 7.70 -13.61
N TRP A 9 -18.13 9.02 -13.71
CA TRP A 9 -16.82 9.68 -13.67
C TRP A 9 -16.03 9.42 -12.38
N ASN A 10 -16.61 8.70 -11.42
CA ASN A 10 -15.99 8.34 -10.16
C ASN A 10 -15.03 7.15 -10.28
N GLU A 11 -15.08 6.32 -11.32
CA GLU A 11 -14.14 5.19 -11.44
C GLU A 11 -13.66 4.99 -12.88
N LEU A 12 -12.36 4.77 -13.04
CA LEU A 12 -11.77 4.38 -14.31
C LEU A 12 -11.39 2.90 -14.26
N HIS A 13 -11.94 2.16 -15.21
CA HIS A 13 -11.75 0.72 -15.33
C HIS A 13 -10.88 0.43 -16.55
N CYS A 14 -9.84 -0.37 -16.37
CA CYS A 14 -8.94 -0.80 -17.43
C CYS A 14 -8.70 -2.31 -17.31
N GLN A 15 -8.59 -3.00 -18.45
CA GLN A 15 -8.24 -4.41 -18.49
C GLN A 15 -6.82 -4.56 -19.05
N GLN A 16 -5.95 -5.26 -18.32
CA GLN A 16 -4.60 -5.58 -18.76
C GLN A 16 -4.36 -7.08 -18.61
N GLY A 17 -4.37 -7.81 -19.73
CA GLY A 17 -4.33 -9.27 -19.72
C GLY A 17 -5.51 -9.85 -18.93
N SER A 18 -5.23 -10.71 -17.94
CA SER A 18 -6.23 -11.27 -17.03
C SER A 18 -6.56 -10.38 -15.82
N CYS A 19 -5.88 -9.23 -15.68
CA CYS A 19 -6.06 -8.34 -14.54
C CYS A 19 -7.01 -7.19 -14.89
N LYS A 20 -7.97 -6.94 -14.00
CA LYS A 20 -8.77 -5.71 -14.00
C LYS A 20 -8.10 -4.68 -13.09
N ILE A 21 -7.86 -3.49 -13.60
CA ILE A 21 -7.32 -2.34 -12.88
C ILE A 21 -8.44 -1.33 -12.71
N ILE A 22 -8.67 -0.90 -11.47
CA ILE A 22 -9.69 0.08 -11.13
C ILE A 22 -8.99 1.25 -10.44
N LEU A 23 -9.17 2.45 -10.98
CA LEU A 23 -8.77 3.69 -10.34
C LEU A 23 -10.04 4.37 -9.82
N LYS A 24 -10.05 4.67 -8.52
CA LYS A 24 -11.21 5.17 -7.78
C LYS A 24 -10.72 6.20 -6.74
N PRO A 25 -11.41 7.34 -6.56
CA PRO A 25 -11.21 8.24 -5.43
C PRO A 25 -11.89 7.65 -4.19
N GLY A 26 -11.22 7.72 -3.04
CA GLY A 26 -11.77 7.23 -1.78
C GLY A 26 -10.71 7.07 -0.69
N ASP A 27 -11.14 6.66 0.50
CA ASP A 27 -10.25 6.22 1.56
C ASP A 27 -9.93 4.73 1.37
N LEU A 28 -8.65 4.40 1.35
CA LEU A 28 -8.17 3.03 1.19
C LEU A 28 -8.69 2.11 2.30
N LEU A 29 -8.86 2.61 3.53
CA LEU A 29 -9.30 1.80 4.68
C LEU A 29 -10.80 1.46 4.64
N ASP A 30 -11.57 2.15 3.80
CA ASP A 30 -12.98 1.88 3.56
C ASP A 30 -13.20 0.76 2.54
N GLU A 31 -12.18 0.36 1.79
CA GLU A 31 -12.26 -0.72 0.80
C GLU A 31 -12.45 -2.09 1.48
N LYS A 32 -13.68 -2.62 1.47
CA LYS A 32 -14.02 -3.92 2.08
C LYS A 32 -13.96 -5.09 1.10
N ASP A 33 -14.06 -4.82 -0.20
CA ASP A 33 -14.11 -5.84 -1.26
C ASP A 33 -12.72 -6.24 -1.78
N VAL A 34 -11.68 -6.00 -0.98
CA VAL A 34 -10.28 -6.28 -1.33
C VAL A 34 -9.65 -7.24 -0.32
N ASN A 35 -8.85 -8.19 -0.81
CA ASN A 35 -8.26 -9.20 0.06
C ASN A 35 -7.11 -8.64 0.89
N VAL A 36 -6.44 -7.59 0.40
CA VAL A 36 -5.28 -6.97 1.06
C VAL A 36 -5.12 -5.49 0.68
N LEU A 37 -4.74 -4.66 1.66
CA LEU A 37 -4.44 -3.24 1.50
C LEU A 37 -2.93 -2.98 1.62
N VAL A 38 -2.38 -2.16 0.72
CA VAL A 38 -0.97 -1.74 0.82
C VAL A 38 -0.86 -0.46 1.64
N ILE A 39 -0.04 -0.48 2.69
CA ILE A 39 0.09 0.63 3.63
C ILE A 39 1.53 1.15 3.60
N PRO A 40 1.75 2.40 3.17
CA PRO A 40 3.01 3.10 3.41
C PRO A 40 3.26 3.18 4.91
N THR A 41 4.40 2.64 5.34
CA THR A 41 4.72 2.41 6.75
C THR A 41 6.07 3.06 7.08
N PRO A 42 6.21 3.71 8.26
CA PRO A 42 7.47 4.29 8.70
C PRO A 42 8.51 3.19 8.92
N ALA A 43 9.53 3.15 8.07
CA ALA A 43 10.69 2.28 8.23
C ALA A 43 11.81 3.00 9.01
N GLY A 44 12.64 2.25 9.72
CA GLY A 44 13.90 2.78 10.29
C GLY A 44 13.74 3.97 11.25
N GLY A 45 12.62 4.06 11.97
CA GLY A 45 12.40 5.13 12.97
C GLY A 45 11.85 6.44 12.41
N MET A 46 11.35 6.46 11.15
CA MET A 46 10.61 7.60 10.62
C MET A 46 9.42 7.97 11.51
N ASN A 47 9.10 9.27 11.59
CA ASN A 47 7.96 9.76 12.37
C ASN A 47 6.63 9.21 11.79
N PRO A 48 5.84 8.44 12.56
CA PRO A 48 4.54 7.93 12.13
C PRO A 48 3.53 9.01 11.71
N ASP A 49 3.66 10.25 12.20
CA ASP A 49 2.74 11.36 11.84
C ASP A 49 2.79 11.72 10.36
N ASN A 50 3.86 11.36 9.65
CA ASN A 50 3.94 11.55 8.20
C ASN A 50 3.15 10.48 7.41
N PHE A 51 2.53 9.51 8.10
CA PHE A 51 1.90 8.34 7.52
C PHE A 51 0.47 8.17 8.02
N GLN A 52 -0.45 8.97 7.49
CA GLN A 52 -1.83 9.02 7.98
C GLN A 52 -2.55 7.65 7.96
N LEU A 53 -2.41 6.87 6.87
CA LEU A 53 -2.99 5.52 6.77
C LEU A 53 -2.44 4.58 7.85
N PHE A 54 -1.12 4.57 8.03
CA PHE A 54 -0.46 3.79 9.07
C PHE A 54 -0.90 4.22 10.47
N LYS A 55 -0.99 5.53 10.71
CA LYS A 55 -1.43 6.10 12.00
C LYS A 55 -2.83 5.63 12.35
N SER A 56 -3.76 5.65 11.40
CA SER A 56 -5.12 5.12 11.60
C SER A 56 -5.11 3.65 12.02
N ILE A 57 -4.28 2.81 11.37
CA ILE A 57 -4.16 1.39 11.75
C ILE A 57 -3.53 1.23 13.13
N TYR A 58 -2.43 1.95 13.39
CA TYR A 58 -1.68 1.86 14.64
C TYR A 58 -2.47 2.35 15.85
N SER A 59 -3.27 3.41 15.69
CA SER A 59 -4.12 3.95 16.76
C SER A 59 -5.28 3.04 17.14
N ASN A 60 -5.81 2.25 16.19
CA ASN A 60 -6.88 1.29 16.43
C ASN A 60 -6.37 -0.07 16.95
N ALA A 61 -5.07 -0.31 16.93
CA ALA A 61 -4.47 -1.55 17.40
C ALA A 61 -4.40 -1.61 18.93
N ASP A 62 -4.64 -2.78 19.51
CA ASP A 62 -4.31 -3.06 20.90
C ASP A 62 -2.78 -3.08 21.14
N GLU A 63 -2.37 -3.11 22.41
CA GLU A 63 -0.95 -3.04 22.79
C GLU A 63 -0.12 -4.23 22.30
N ASN A 64 -0.73 -5.41 22.15
CA ASN A 64 -0.02 -6.56 21.59
C ASN A 64 0.24 -6.33 20.10
N CYS A 65 -0.77 -5.88 19.37
CA CYS A 65 -0.67 -5.56 17.95
C CYS A 65 0.32 -4.41 17.70
N LYS A 66 0.32 -3.35 18.52
CA LYS A 66 1.31 -2.26 18.42
C LYS A 66 2.75 -2.76 18.60
N ARG A 67 3.00 -3.71 19.50
CA ARG A 67 4.33 -4.31 19.67
C ARG A 67 4.77 -5.08 18.42
N GLU A 68 3.88 -5.85 17.81
CA GLU A 68 4.19 -6.55 16.55
C GLU A 68 4.39 -5.58 15.40
N ILE A 69 3.55 -4.54 15.26
CA ILE A 69 3.72 -3.49 14.25
C ILE A 69 5.10 -2.84 14.38
N LYS A 70 5.55 -2.50 15.61
CA LYS A 70 6.88 -1.92 15.82
C LYS A 70 8.02 -2.84 15.37
N LYS A 71 7.92 -4.15 15.62
CA LYS A 71 8.91 -5.13 15.14
C LYS A 71 8.94 -5.16 13.61
N VAL A 72 7.77 -5.18 12.97
CA VAL A 72 7.68 -5.13 11.51
C VAL A 72 8.29 -3.84 10.96
N CYS A 73 7.95 -2.67 11.53
CA CYS A 73 8.49 -1.37 11.12
C CYS A 73 10.02 -1.30 11.25
N PHE A 74 10.57 -1.89 12.32
CA PHE A 74 12.02 -1.94 12.55
C PHE A 74 12.75 -2.77 11.49
N ASN A 75 12.15 -3.88 11.04
CA ASN A 75 12.73 -4.78 10.04
C ASN A 75 12.35 -4.40 8.60
N LEU A 76 11.52 -3.37 8.40
CA LEU A 76 10.99 -3.02 7.09
C LEU A 76 12.08 -2.37 6.22
N THR A 77 12.27 -2.89 5.02
CA THR A 77 13.22 -2.36 4.03
C THR A 77 12.49 -1.93 2.76
N GLN A 78 13.14 -1.13 1.91
CA GLN A 78 12.55 -0.60 0.67
C GLN A 78 12.13 -1.69 -0.33
N SER A 79 12.82 -2.83 -0.33
CA SER A 79 12.61 -3.92 -1.29
C SER A 79 11.72 -5.06 -0.78
N GLU A 80 11.48 -5.12 0.53
CA GLU A 80 10.86 -6.28 1.17
C GLU A 80 9.56 -5.91 1.90
N PRO A 81 8.40 -5.96 1.20
CA PRO A 81 7.10 -5.75 1.81
C PRO A 81 6.83 -6.81 2.89
N GLN A 82 6.20 -6.40 3.98
CA GLN A 82 5.87 -7.29 5.10
C GLN A 82 4.36 -7.48 5.21
N PRO A 83 3.84 -8.73 5.17
CA PRO A 83 2.44 -8.98 5.41
C PRO A 83 2.12 -8.73 6.89
N PHE A 84 0.96 -8.15 7.14
CA PHE A 84 0.45 -7.94 8.50
C PHE A 84 -1.06 -8.21 8.54
N SER A 85 -1.58 -8.60 9.70
CA SER A 85 -3.02 -8.83 9.87
C SER A 85 -3.48 -8.27 11.21
N LEU A 86 -4.62 -7.58 11.19
CA LEU A 86 -5.24 -6.98 12.37
C LEU A 86 -6.76 -7.14 12.25
N TYR A 87 -7.39 -7.75 13.25
CA TYR A 87 -8.84 -7.95 13.32
C TYR A 87 -9.49 -8.49 12.04
N GLY A 88 -8.83 -9.47 11.40
CA GLY A 88 -9.32 -10.11 10.17
C GLY A 88 -9.03 -9.34 8.87
N LEU A 89 -8.56 -8.09 8.97
CA LEU A 89 -8.06 -7.32 7.84
C LEU A 89 -6.60 -7.67 7.56
N ARG A 90 -6.23 -7.68 6.27
CA ARG A 90 -4.88 -8.02 5.81
C ARG A 90 -4.23 -6.80 5.17
N TYR A 91 -2.99 -6.58 5.52
CA TYR A 91 -2.18 -5.46 5.06
C TYR A 91 -0.86 -5.96 4.49
N ILE A 92 -0.30 -5.18 3.58
CA ILE A 92 1.10 -5.27 3.20
C ILE A 92 1.75 -3.95 3.58
N PHE A 93 2.65 -3.97 4.54
CA PHE A 93 3.43 -2.81 4.94
C PHE A 93 4.61 -2.63 4.00
N VAL A 94 4.81 -1.39 3.54
CA VAL A 94 5.90 -1.03 2.63
C VAL A 94 6.66 0.18 3.14
N ALA A 95 7.99 0.12 3.10
CA ALA A 95 8.80 1.32 3.26
C ALA A 95 8.65 2.16 1.98
N PRO A 96 8.20 3.42 2.07
CA PRO A 96 8.11 4.27 0.89
C PRO A 96 9.52 4.59 0.35
N PRO A 97 9.64 4.92 -0.95
CA PRO A 97 10.91 5.36 -1.52
C PRO A 97 11.37 6.66 -0.86
N TYR A 98 12.59 6.67 -0.34
CA TYR A 98 13.17 7.84 0.35
C TYR A 98 13.63 8.90 -0.66
N VAL A 99 13.15 10.14 -0.51
CA VAL A 99 13.41 11.26 -1.44
C VAL A 99 14.81 11.87 -1.36
N GLY A 100 15.63 11.43 -0.41
CA GLY A 100 17.06 11.77 -0.41
C GLY A 100 17.85 11.20 -1.60
N ASN A 101 17.25 10.34 -2.42
CA ASN A 101 17.86 9.83 -3.65
C ASN A 101 16.87 9.85 -4.82
N ARG A 102 16.56 11.05 -5.34
CA ARG A 102 15.58 11.28 -6.40
C ARG A 102 15.81 10.41 -7.64
N ASP A 103 17.06 10.16 -8.01
CA ASP A 103 17.40 9.34 -9.18
C ASP A 103 16.99 7.87 -9.01
N LYS A 104 17.00 7.36 -7.76
CA LYS A 104 16.62 5.99 -7.45
C LYS A 104 15.15 5.85 -7.06
N ALA A 105 14.47 6.92 -6.70
CA ALA A 105 13.08 6.88 -6.24
C ALA A 105 12.11 6.20 -7.24
N PRO A 106 12.18 6.45 -8.57
CA PRO A 106 11.33 5.74 -9.53
C PRO A 106 11.59 4.23 -9.57
N LYS A 107 12.87 3.83 -9.47
CA LYS A 107 13.26 2.41 -9.42
C LYS A 107 12.68 1.74 -8.17
N TYR A 108 12.84 2.38 -7.01
CA TYR A 108 12.31 1.86 -5.75
C TYR A 108 10.79 1.79 -5.75
N LEU A 109 10.11 2.81 -6.26
CA LEU A 109 8.64 2.79 -6.36
C LEU A 109 8.17 1.63 -7.23
N LYS A 110 8.80 1.42 -8.40
CA LYS A 110 8.52 0.26 -9.26
C LYS A 110 8.75 -1.07 -8.53
N GLU A 111 9.85 -1.18 -7.79
CA GLU A 111 10.17 -2.37 -6.98
C GLU A 111 9.13 -2.59 -5.88
N THR A 112 8.69 -1.54 -5.18
CA THR A 112 7.64 -1.62 -4.15
C THR A 112 6.34 -2.17 -4.72
N TYR A 113 5.83 -1.61 -5.83
CA TYR A 113 4.62 -2.14 -6.49
C TYR A 113 4.81 -3.59 -6.94
N THR A 114 5.95 -3.90 -7.58
CA THR A 114 6.24 -5.25 -8.09
C THR A 114 6.31 -6.28 -6.96
N SER A 115 6.98 -5.96 -5.85
CA SER A 115 7.11 -6.86 -4.70
C SER A 115 5.77 -7.07 -3.99
N CYS A 116 4.93 -6.05 -3.87
CA CYS A 116 3.58 -6.20 -3.32
C CYS A 116 2.72 -7.13 -4.17
N LEU A 117 2.74 -6.96 -5.50
CA LEU A 117 1.99 -7.83 -6.41
C LEU A 117 2.49 -9.28 -6.32
N LYS A 118 3.81 -9.50 -6.29
CA LYS A 118 4.40 -10.84 -6.09
C LYS A 118 3.98 -11.47 -4.77
N LEU A 119 4.02 -10.70 -3.68
CA LEU A 119 3.58 -11.16 -2.36
C LEU A 119 2.10 -11.52 -2.38
N ALA A 120 1.25 -10.68 -2.99
CA ALA A 120 -0.18 -10.94 -3.11
C ALA A 120 -0.48 -12.24 -3.86
N VAL A 121 0.19 -12.48 -4.99
CA VAL A 121 0.08 -13.74 -5.74
C VAL A 121 0.55 -14.93 -4.91
N LYS A 122 1.72 -14.83 -4.25
CA LYS A 122 2.25 -15.89 -3.37
C LYS A 122 1.30 -16.21 -2.21
N SER A 123 0.59 -15.22 -1.70
CA SER A 123 -0.41 -15.35 -0.64
C SER A 123 -1.81 -15.71 -1.13
N ASN A 124 -1.98 -16.01 -2.43
CA ASN A 124 -3.28 -16.32 -3.07
C ASN A 124 -4.35 -15.22 -2.92
N PHE A 125 -3.94 -13.95 -2.82
CA PHE A 125 -4.86 -12.83 -2.85
C PHE A 125 -5.29 -12.54 -4.29
N ARG A 126 -6.61 -12.44 -4.51
CA ARG A 126 -7.23 -12.14 -5.81
C ARG A 126 -7.34 -10.63 -6.06
N THR A 127 -7.45 -9.85 -4.99
CA THR A 127 -7.62 -8.39 -5.05
C THR A 127 -6.67 -7.69 -4.09
N ILE A 128 -6.07 -6.59 -4.55
CA ILE A 128 -5.12 -5.77 -3.81
C ILE A 128 -5.40 -4.30 -4.13
N ALA A 129 -5.48 -3.46 -3.09
CA ALA A 129 -5.64 -2.02 -3.26
C ALA A 129 -4.38 -1.28 -2.83
N PHE A 130 -4.03 -0.26 -3.62
CA PHE A 130 -2.88 0.60 -3.38
C PHE A 130 -3.36 2.05 -3.18
N PRO A 131 -2.79 2.78 -2.22
CA PRO A 131 -2.89 4.23 -2.20
C PRO A 131 -1.86 4.83 -3.17
N THR A 132 -1.85 6.16 -3.27
CA THR A 132 -0.69 6.89 -3.78
C THR A 132 0.50 6.67 -2.86
N ILE A 133 1.55 5.99 -3.32
CA ILE A 133 2.75 5.71 -2.54
C ILE A 133 3.82 6.76 -2.84
N GLY A 134 4.40 7.36 -1.79
CA GLY A 134 5.50 8.33 -1.94
C GLY A 134 5.06 9.77 -2.18
N CYS A 135 3.76 10.03 -2.33
CA CYS A 135 3.20 11.38 -2.43
C CYS A 135 3.09 12.06 -1.05
N GLY A 136 2.71 13.34 -1.02
CA GLY A 136 2.55 14.12 0.22
C GLY A 136 3.88 14.57 0.81
N VAL A 137 4.11 14.36 2.11
CA VAL A 137 5.34 14.77 2.82
C VAL A 137 6.60 14.16 2.21
N ILE A 138 6.47 12.98 1.58
CA ILE A 138 7.59 12.28 0.96
C ILE A 138 8.00 13.00 -0.34
N GLY A 139 7.08 13.59 -1.09
CA GLY A 139 7.39 14.50 -2.19
C GLY A 139 7.75 13.85 -3.53
N PHE A 140 7.32 12.61 -3.77
CA PHE A 140 7.34 12.04 -5.13
C PHE A 140 6.28 12.77 -5.99
N PRO A 141 6.68 13.35 -7.15
CA PRO A 141 5.80 14.15 -8.00
C PRO A 141 4.71 13.32 -8.70
#